data_AF-A0A5M8P656-F1
#
_entry.id   AF-A0A5M8P656-F1
#
_cell.length_a   1.000
_cell.length_b   1.000
_cell.length_c   1.000
_cell.angle_alpha   90.00
_cell.angle_beta   90.00
_cell.angle_gamma   90.00
#
_symmetry.space_group_name_H-M   'P 1'
#
loop_
_entity.id
_entity.type
_entity.pdbx_description
1 polymer ?
#
loop_
_entity_poly.entity_id
_entity_poly.type
_entity_poly.pdbx_seq_one_letter_code
_entity_poly.pdbx_strand_id
1 'polypeptide(L)'
;MDKRAVPHAGRRLAIVPPGGRCYRPGFIIAATLVAGYLASLVKYGSEHDMPPRPPERIAPPVVVINDSLAWFDWGSIQDYVYVYGGNSVNMLVGLFHHGFSIVFAFIYIMIAEKYPKIRLWHGAFYGIIITILMHYVFIPLWGAGPALWNLPWTEHVSELWGGIIWGFVIEMAYVFMRYYMTGAVDNRQAPRRKRE
;
A
#
# COMPACT_ATOMS: atom_id res chain seq x y z
N MET A 1 43.42 0.76 -2.41
CA MET A 1 42.12 0.39 -1.81
C MET A 1 41.52 1.66 -1.22
N ASP A 2 40.33 2.17 -1.52
CA ASP A 2 39.21 1.80 -2.38
C ASP A 2 38.58 3.15 -2.82
N LYS A 3 38.48 3.41 -4.13
CA LYS A 3 37.71 4.53 -4.71
C LYS A 3 36.48 3.95 -5.41
N ARG A 4 35.59 3.32 -4.66
CA ARG A 4 34.21 3.10 -5.14
C ARG A 4 33.44 4.39 -5.03
N ALA A 5 33.66 5.23 -6.04
CA ALA A 5 32.77 6.31 -6.40
C ALA A 5 31.36 5.73 -6.58
N VAL A 6 30.41 6.20 -5.77
CA VAL A 6 28.98 5.97 -6.03
C VAL A 6 28.68 6.63 -7.39
N PRO A 7 28.14 5.90 -8.38
CA PRO A 7 28.12 6.31 -9.80
C PRO A 7 27.11 7.42 -10.14
N HIS A 8 26.75 8.30 -9.20
CA HIS A 8 25.77 9.37 -9.41
C HIS A 8 26.36 10.79 -9.55
N ALA A 9 27.69 10.91 -9.59
CA ALA A 9 28.42 12.19 -9.62
C ALA A 9 28.31 13.02 -10.93
N GLY A 10 27.29 12.81 -11.76
CA GLY A 10 27.18 13.46 -13.09
C GLY A 10 25.82 14.01 -13.47
N ARG A 11 24.72 13.61 -12.81
CA ARG A 11 23.44 14.29 -13.00
C ARG A 11 23.35 15.39 -11.95
N ARG A 12 23.34 16.65 -12.39
CA ARG A 12 22.74 17.72 -11.58
C ARG A 12 21.30 17.28 -11.34
N LEU A 13 21.04 16.59 -10.21
CA LEU A 13 19.70 16.50 -9.68
C LEU A 13 19.24 17.94 -9.63
N ALA A 14 18.19 18.27 -10.37
CA ALA A 14 17.49 19.52 -10.12
C ALA A 14 17.07 19.42 -8.66
N ILE A 15 17.84 20.08 -7.78
CA ILE A 15 17.63 20.09 -6.35
C ILE A 15 16.26 20.71 -6.20
N VAL A 16 15.23 19.88 -6.02
CA VAL A 16 13.93 20.39 -5.61
C VAL A 16 14.21 21.02 -4.25
N PRO A 17 13.95 22.33 -4.07
CA PRO A 17 14.27 23.00 -2.83
C PRO A 17 13.64 22.23 -1.65
N PRO A 18 14.27 22.22 -0.46
CA PRO A 18 13.67 21.62 0.73
C PRO A 18 12.26 22.21 0.93
N GLY A 19 11.22 21.37 0.89
CA GLY A 19 9.81 21.81 0.91
C GLY A 19 9.14 22.00 -0.46
N GLY A 20 9.83 21.72 -1.58
CA GLY A 20 9.25 21.76 -2.92
C GLY A 20 8.37 20.55 -3.22
N ARG A 21 7.20 20.78 -3.83
CA ARG A 21 6.31 19.72 -4.31
C ARG A 21 6.92 19.08 -5.56
N CYS A 22 6.97 17.75 -5.64
CA CYS A 22 7.47 17.04 -6.81
C CYS A 22 6.33 16.35 -7.55
N TYR A 23 5.70 17.05 -8.50
CA TYR A 23 4.69 16.47 -9.40
C TYR A 23 5.30 15.90 -10.69
N ARG A 24 6.55 15.43 -10.64
CA ARG A 24 7.18 14.83 -11.82
C ARG A 24 6.47 13.50 -12.09
N PRO A 25 5.80 13.32 -13.25
CA PRO A 25 5.02 12.11 -13.51
C PRO A 25 5.84 10.83 -13.33
N GLY A 26 7.11 10.84 -13.77
CA GLY A 26 8.01 9.70 -13.59
C GLY A 26 8.32 9.36 -12.13
N PHE A 27 8.39 10.36 -11.24
CA PHE A 27 8.54 10.11 -9.80
C PHE A 27 7.26 9.50 -9.22
N ILE A 28 6.10 10.09 -9.50
CA ILE A 28 4.82 9.60 -8.97
C ILE A 28 4.59 8.15 -9.38
N ILE A 29 4.81 7.81 -10.65
CA ILE A 29 4.66 6.45 -11.16
C ILE A 29 5.63 5.50 -10.46
N ALA A 30 6.93 5.82 -10.43
CA ALA A 30 7.94 4.95 -9.83
C ALA A 30 7.71 4.76 -8.32
N ALA A 31 7.43 5.83 -7.58
CA ALA A 31 7.16 5.77 -6.14
C ALA A 31 5.89 4.96 -5.85
N THR A 32 4.85 5.12 -6.67
CA THR A 32 3.59 4.34 -6.56
C THR A 32 3.84 2.85 -6.73
N LEU A 33 4.53 2.46 -7.80
CA LEU A 33 4.78 1.04 -8.08
C LEU A 33 5.63 0.40 -6.99
N VAL A 34 6.69 1.07 -6.54
CA VAL A 34 7.56 0.57 -5.47
C VAL A 34 6.82 0.50 -4.14
N ALA A 35 6.16 1.59 -3.73
CA ALA A 35 5.45 1.64 -2.45
C ALA A 35 4.28 0.65 -2.40
N GLY A 36 3.46 0.61 -3.44
CA GLY A 36 2.31 -0.29 -3.53
C GLY A 36 2.74 -1.76 -3.52
N TYR A 37 3.76 -2.12 -4.30
CA TYR A 37 4.27 -3.50 -4.34
C TYR A 37 4.87 -3.93 -3.00
N LEU A 38 5.77 -3.14 -2.41
CA LEU A 38 6.38 -3.49 -1.12
C LEU A 38 5.33 -3.58 0.00
N ALA A 39 4.39 -2.63 0.04
CA ALA A 39 3.34 -2.65 1.05
C ALA A 39 2.42 -3.87 0.90
N SER A 40 2.09 -4.27 -0.33
CA SER A 40 1.27 -5.47 -0.56
C SER A 40 1.93 -6.76 -0.08
N LEU A 41 3.24 -6.90 -0.27
CA LEU A 41 3.98 -8.07 0.25
C LEU A 41 3.91 -8.13 1.77
N VAL A 42 4.07 -6.99 2.44
CA VAL A 42 4.00 -6.92 3.90
C VAL A 42 2.59 -7.16 4.42
N LYS A 43 1.55 -6.61 3.77
CA LYS A 43 0.16 -6.87 4.16
C LYS A 43 -0.19 -8.34 3.95
N TYR A 44 0.17 -8.93 2.82
CA TYR A 44 -0.06 -10.35 2.55
C TYR A 44 0.72 -11.24 3.53
N GLY A 45 1.99 -10.91 3.82
CA GLY A 45 2.79 -11.61 4.83
C GLY A 45 2.22 -11.50 6.25
N SER A 46 1.63 -10.35 6.60
CA SER A 46 0.99 -10.18 7.91
C SER A 46 -0.19 -11.13 8.14
N GLU A 47 -0.81 -11.66 7.08
CA GLU A 47 -1.86 -12.67 7.20
C GLU A 47 -1.34 -14.03 7.66
N HIS A 48 -0.04 -14.30 7.49
CA HIS A 48 0.61 -15.50 7.98
C HIS A 48 1.06 -15.37 9.45
N ASP A 49 1.49 -14.18 9.86
CA ASP A 49 2.01 -13.93 11.21
C ASP A 49 0.90 -13.57 12.22
N MET A 50 -0.26 -13.14 11.73
CA MET A 50 -1.47 -12.89 12.53
C MET A 50 -2.38 -14.11 12.52
N PRO A 51 -3.32 -14.25 13.48
CA PRO A 51 -4.23 -15.37 13.50
C PRO A 51 -4.96 -15.47 12.15
N PRO A 52 -4.92 -16.64 11.48
CA PRO A 52 -5.51 -16.80 10.18
C PRO A 52 -7.03 -16.63 10.27
N ARG A 53 -7.64 -16.22 9.15
CA ARG A 53 -9.10 -16.25 9.04
C ARG A 53 -9.58 -17.69 9.27
N PRO A 54 -10.72 -17.89 9.96
CA PRO A 54 -11.32 -19.22 10.09
C PRO A 54 -11.47 -19.90 8.71
N PRO A 55 -11.19 -21.22 8.57
CA PRO A 55 -11.20 -21.92 7.27
C PRO A 55 -12.50 -21.77 6.46
N GLU A 56 -13.63 -21.59 7.13
CA GLU A 56 -14.96 -21.40 6.56
C GLU A 56 -15.19 -20.00 5.95
N ARG A 57 -14.28 -19.05 6.19
CA ARG A 57 -14.40 -17.66 5.72
C ARG A 57 -13.76 -17.48 4.36
N ILE A 58 -14.57 -17.14 3.37
CA ILE A 58 -14.10 -16.76 2.04
C ILE A 58 -13.45 -15.37 2.11
N ALA A 59 -12.26 -15.23 1.55
CA ALA A 59 -11.56 -13.96 1.48
C ALA A 59 -12.34 -12.94 0.62
N PRO A 60 -12.48 -11.67 1.04
CA PRO A 60 -13.29 -10.68 0.32
C PRO A 60 -12.94 -10.52 -1.17
N PRO A 61 -11.65 -10.56 -1.59
CA PRO A 61 -11.32 -10.47 -3.01
C PRO A 61 -11.88 -11.59 -3.87
N VAL A 62 -12.06 -12.80 -3.32
CA VAL A 62 -12.69 -13.92 -4.04
C VAL A 62 -14.14 -13.56 -4.38
N VAL A 63 -14.87 -12.99 -3.41
CA VAL A 63 -16.26 -12.54 -3.62
C VAL A 63 -16.31 -11.40 -4.63
N VAL A 64 -15.45 -10.39 -4.49
CA VAL A 64 -15.41 -9.24 -5.42
C VAL A 64 -15.09 -9.68 -6.85
N ILE A 65 -14.12 -10.59 -7.04
CA ILE A 65 -13.78 -11.12 -8.35
C ILE A 65 -14.96 -11.89 -8.95
N ASN A 66 -15.55 -12.82 -8.20
CA ASN A 66 -16.63 -13.67 -8.70
C ASN A 66 -17.92 -12.88 -8.96
N ASP A 67 -18.26 -11.90 -8.11
CA ASP A 67 -19.57 -11.26 -8.18
C ASP A 67 -19.52 -9.96 -8.97
N SER A 68 -18.46 -9.17 -8.79
CA SER A 68 -18.39 -7.79 -9.32
C SER A 68 -17.57 -7.67 -10.59
N LEU A 69 -16.69 -8.63 -10.86
CA LEU A 69 -15.90 -8.71 -12.09
C LEU A 69 -16.35 -9.84 -13.01
N ALA A 70 -17.45 -10.54 -12.70
CA ALA A 70 -18.04 -11.58 -13.54
C ALA A 70 -18.40 -11.13 -14.96
N TRP A 71 -18.62 -9.82 -15.17
CA TRP A 71 -18.84 -9.26 -16.51
C TRP A 71 -17.60 -9.30 -17.39
N PHE A 72 -16.42 -9.50 -16.80
CA PHE A 72 -15.17 -9.65 -17.50
C PHE A 72 -14.92 -11.14 -17.66
N ASP A 73 -14.93 -11.61 -18.91
CA ASP A 73 -14.91 -13.04 -19.29
C ASP A 73 -13.52 -13.69 -19.06
N TRP A 74 -13.09 -13.75 -17.80
CA TRP A 74 -11.80 -14.34 -17.38
C TRP A 74 -11.91 -15.84 -17.07
N GLY A 75 -13.06 -16.47 -17.23
CA GLY A 75 -13.27 -17.86 -16.79
C GLY A 75 -13.39 -18.01 -15.27
N SER A 76 -13.10 -19.21 -14.75
CA SER A 76 -13.25 -19.49 -13.32
C SER A 76 -12.06 -18.97 -12.52
N ILE A 77 -12.29 -18.41 -11.34
CA ILE A 77 -11.21 -18.03 -10.41
C ILE A 77 -10.29 -19.21 -10.06
N GLN A 78 -10.79 -20.45 -10.18
CA GLN A 78 -10.01 -21.68 -9.95
C GLN A 78 -8.98 -21.95 -11.05
N ASP A 79 -9.17 -21.40 -12.25
CA ASP A 79 -8.25 -21.55 -13.38
C ASP A 79 -6.92 -20.81 -13.14
N TYR A 80 -6.89 -19.94 -12.13
CA TYR A 80 -5.72 -19.15 -11.71
C TYR A 80 -5.03 -19.69 -10.45
N VAL A 81 -5.35 -20.92 -10.04
CA VAL A 81 -4.72 -21.59 -8.90
C VAL A 81 -3.54 -22.43 -9.36
N TYR A 82 -2.37 -22.22 -8.75
CA TYR A 82 -1.20 -23.07 -8.93
C TYR A 82 -0.70 -23.62 -7.59
N VAL A 83 0.01 -24.75 -7.62
CA VAL A 83 0.58 -25.36 -6.41
C VAL A 83 2.05 -24.98 -6.29
N TYR A 84 2.41 -24.39 -5.15
CA TYR A 84 3.79 -24.01 -4.83
C TYR A 84 4.17 -24.50 -3.44
N GLY A 85 5.21 -25.35 -3.36
CA GLY A 85 5.64 -25.94 -2.09
C GLY A 85 4.55 -26.73 -1.36
N GLY A 86 3.61 -27.33 -2.09
CA GLY A 86 2.45 -28.05 -1.53
C GLY A 86 1.25 -27.17 -1.16
N ASN A 87 1.35 -25.84 -1.30
CA ASN A 87 0.25 -24.91 -1.01
C ASN A 87 -0.44 -24.46 -2.31
N SER A 88 -1.77 -24.41 -2.29
CA SER A 88 -2.56 -23.82 -3.37
C SER A 88 -2.50 -22.29 -3.27
N VAL A 89 -2.03 -21.64 -4.33
CA VAL A 89 -1.92 -20.19 -4.43
C VAL A 89 -2.81 -19.70 -5.57
N ASN A 90 -3.74 -18.79 -5.28
CA ASN A 90 -4.58 -18.17 -6.29
C ASN A 90 -3.93 -16.88 -6.80
N MET A 91 -3.44 -16.90 -8.04
CA MET A 91 -2.73 -15.77 -8.64
C MET A 91 -3.62 -14.55 -8.83
N LEU A 92 -4.91 -14.73 -9.15
CA LEU A 92 -5.84 -13.64 -9.40
C LEU A 92 -6.18 -12.90 -8.11
N VAL A 93 -6.36 -13.63 -7.00
CA VAL A 93 -6.52 -13.05 -5.66
C VAL A 93 -5.27 -12.28 -5.24
N GLY A 94 -4.07 -12.85 -5.49
CA GLY A 94 -2.80 -12.15 -5.22
C GLY A 94 -2.69 -10.85 -6.03
N LEU A 95 -2.98 -10.91 -7.33
CA LEU A 95 -2.96 -9.75 -8.22
C LEU A 95 -3.95 -8.67 -7.78
N PHE A 96 -5.14 -9.05 -7.32
CA PHE A 96 -6.11 -8.11 -6.77
C PHE A 96 -5.55 -7.34 -5.57
N HIS A 97 -4.90 -8.02 -4.62
CA HIS A 97 -4.26 -7.37 -3.48
C HIS A 97 -3.12 -6.44 -3.89
N HIS A 98 -2.28 -6.86 -4.83
CA HIS A 98 -1.20 -6.03 -5.38
C HIS A 98 -1.76 -4.77 -6.07
N GLY A 99 -2.76 -4.95 -6.93
CA GLY A 99 -3.43 -3.86 -7.65
C GLY A 99 -4.10 -2.88 -6.70
N PHE A 100 -4.84 -3.38 -5.70
CA PHE A 100 -5.43 -2.58 -4.64
C PHE A 100 -4.36 -1.73 -3.94
N SER A 101 -3.26 -2.35 -3.51
CA SER A 101 -2.18 -1.66 -2.83
C SER A 101 -1.53 -0.57 -3.70
N ILE A 102 -1.33 -0.83 -5.00
CA ILE A 102 -0.78 0.14 -5.96
C ILE A 102 -1.73 1.33 -6.13
N VAL A 103 -3.04 1.10 -6.28
CA VAL A 103 -4.03 2.17 -6.40
C VAL A 103 -4.07 3.06 -5.16
N PHE A 104 -4.07 2.47 -3.96
CA PHE A 104 -4.10 3.26 -2.74
C PHE A 104 -2.75 3.93 -2.44
N ALA A 105 -1.61 3.33 -2.80
CA ALA A 105 -0.31 4.00 -2.74
C ALA A 105 -0.27 5.23 -3.66
N PHE A 106 -0.84 5.13 -4.87
CA PHE A 106 -0.96 6.29 -5.76
C PHE A 106 -1.74 7.43 -5.11
N ILE A 107 -2.92 7.13 -4.56
CA ILE A 107 -3.78 8.10 -3.85
C ILE A 107 -3.00 8.72 -2.69
N TYR A 108 -2.34 7.90 -1.87
CA TYR A 108 -1.54 8.35 -0.75
C TYR A 108 -0.46 9.33 -1.20
N ILE A 109 0.36 8.97 -2.19
CA ILE A 109 1.49 9.79 -2.67
C ILE A 109 1.00 11.12 -3.24
N MET A 110 -0.08 11.09 -4.03
CA MET A 110 -0.69 12.30 -4.61
C MET A 110 -1.17 13.27 -3.54
N ILE A 111 -1.82 12.76 -2.48
CA ILE A 111 -2.29 13.55 -1.36
C ILE A 111 -1.11 14.00 -0.48
N ALA A 112 -0.14 13.14 -0.21
CA ALA A 112 1.02 13.38 0.64
C ALA A 112 1.93 14.51 0.12
N GLU A 113 2.07 14.64 -1.21
CA GLU A 113 2.77 15.76 -1.83
C GLU A 113 2.06 17.11 -1.61
N LYS A 114 0.73 17.11 -1.48
CA LYS A 114 -0.07 18.33 -1.29
C LYS A 114 -0.34 18.65 0.18
N TYR A 115 -0.58 17.63 1.00
CA TYR A 115 -1.05 17.73 2.37
C TYR A 115 -0.22 16.81 3.29
N PRO A 116 0.95 17.27 3.79
CA PRO A 116 1.84 16.46 4.61
C PRO A 116 1.20 15.90 5.89
N LYS A 117 0.06 16.45 6.33
CA LYS A 117 -0.70 15.95 7.48
C LYS A 117 -1.20 14.51 7.30
N ILE A 118 -1.44 14.05 6.07
CA ILE A 118 -1.85 12.65 5.83
C ILE A 118 -0.74 11.65 6.18
N ARG A 119 0.51 12.13 6.27
CA ARG A 119 1.71 11.35 6.59
C ARG A 119 1.94 11.20 8.10
N LEU A 120 0.94 11.52 8.91
CA LEU A 120 0.98 11.42 10.38
C LEU A 120 1.33 9.99 10.80
N TRP A 121 2.10 9.87 11.87
CA TRP A 121 2.61 8.59 12.40
C TRP A 121 3.29 7.75 11.32
N HIS A 122 4.03 8.43 10.43
CA HIS A 122 4.73 7.79 9.32
C HIS A 122 3.82 6.95 8.43
N GLY A 123 2.61 7.44 8.10
CA GLY A 123 1.68 6.74 7.22
C GLY A 123 0.75 5.76 7.92
N ALA A 124 0.99 5.43 9.21
CA ALA A 124 0.09 4.58 9.98
C ALA A 124 -1.33 5.16 10.08
N PHE A 125 -1.45 6.50 10.21
CA PHE A 125 -2.76 7.16 10.23
C PHE A 125 -3.57 6.91 8.95
N TYR A 126 -2.91 6.96 7.79
CA TYR A 126 -3.53 6.63 6.52
C TYR A 126 -3.96 5.16 6.46
N GLY A 127 -3.09 4.25 6.93
CA GLY A 127 -3.40 2.83 7.05
C GLY A 127 -4.68 2.56 7.85
N ILE A 128 -4.82 3.19 9.02
CA ILE A 128 -6.02 3.08 9.87
C ILE A 128 -7.28 3.55 9.12
N ILE A 129 -7.21 4.70 8.44
CA ILE A 129 -8.35 5.22 7.66
C ILE A 129 -8.77 4.23 6.59
N ILE A 130 -7.82 3.70 5.82
CA ILE A 130 -8.13 2.74 4.75
C ILE A 130 -8.65 1.43 5.31
N THR A 131 -8.12 0.92 6.43
CA THR A 131 -8.69 -0.27 7.08
C THR A 131 -10.14 -0.05 7.47
N ILE A 132 -10.45 1.05 8.15
CA ILE A 132 -11.84 1.35 8.56
C ILE A 132 -12.73 1.46 7.31
N LEU A 133 -12.30 2.25 6.33
CA LEU A 133 -13.05 2.49 5.11
C LEU A 133 -13.32 1.18 4.36
N MET A 134 -12.32 0.32 4.20
CA MET A 134 -12.44 -0.86 3.35
C MET A 134 -12.97 -2.07 4.07
N HIS A 135 -12.41 -2.40 5.24
CA HIS A 135 -12.77 -3.62 5.95
C HIS A 135 -14.02 -3.45 6.81
N TYR A 136 -14.28 -2.25 7.34
CA TYR A 136 -15.43 -2.05 8.24
C TYR A 136 -16.62 -1.36 7.57
N VAL A 137 -16.43 -0.73 6.42
CA VAL A 137 -17.51 -0.04 5.69
C VAL A 137 -17.75 -0.67 4.32
N PHE A 138 -16.80 -0.63 3.39
CA PHE A 138 -17.04 -1.10 2.02
C PHE A 138 -17.30 -2.60 1.91
N ILE A 139 -16.43 -3.45 2.45
CA ILE A 139 -16.58 -4.92 2.35
C ILE A 139 -17.95 -5.39 2.87
N PRO A 140 -18.43 -4.95 4.05
CA PRO A 140 -19.76 -5.32 4.52
C PRO A 140 -20.90 -4.77 3.65
N LEU A 141 -20.83 -3.50 3.24
CA LEU A 141 -21.86 -2.89 2.39
C LEU A 141 -21.93 -3.53 1.00
N TRP A 142 -20.82 -4.08 0.53
CA TRP A 142 -20.69 -4.79 -0.73
C TRP A 142 -21.16 -6.25 -0.65
N GLY A 143 -21.46 -6.77 0.55
CA GLY A 143 -21.82 -8.18 0.75
C GLY A 143 -20.63 -9.14 0.67
N ALA A 144 -19.39 -8.63 0.62
CA ALA A 144 -18.17 -9.43 0.53
C ALA A 144 -17.61 -9.88 1.90
N GLY A 145 -18.32 -9.55 2.98
CA GLY A 145 -17.96 -9.90 4.35
C GLY A 145 -19.07 -9.59 5.34
N PRO A 146 -18.89 -9.97 6.62
CA PRO A 146 -19.88 -9.77 7.65
C PRO A 146 -19.84 -8.31 8.12
N ALA A 147 -20.90 -7.84 8.75
CA ALA A 147 -20.85 -6.56 9.45
C ALA A 147 -19.75 -6.56 10.53
N LEU A 148 -19.16 -5.39 10.81
CA LEU A 148 -17.99 -5.28 11.69
C LEU A 148 -18.23 -5.88 13.09
N TRP A 149 -19.46 -5.78 13.63
CA TRP A 149 -19.80 -6.33 14.96
C TRP A 149 -19.94 -7.86 14.98
N ASN A 150 -19.92 -8.50 13.80
CA ASN A 150 -19.94 -9.95 13.64
C ASN A 150 -18.56 -10.50 13.24
N LEU A 151 -17.54 -9.64 13.14
CA LEU A 151 -16.19 -10.05 12.78
C LEU A 151 -15.48 -10.64 14.02
N PRO A 152 -14.75 -11.77 13.90
CA PRO A 152 -13.97 -12.29 15.00
C PRO A 152 -12.98 -11.25 15.53
N TRP A 153 -12.76 -11.23 16.84
CA TRP A 153 -11.80 -10.31 17.46
C TRP A 153 -10.39 -10.42 16.86
N THR A 154 -9.98 -11.64 16.50
CA THR A 154 -8.70 -11.89 15.83
C THR A 154 -8.61 -11.25 14.45
N GLU A 155 -9.70 -11.24 13.67
CA GLU A 155 -9.78 -10.55 12.38
C GLU A 155 -9.75 -9.03 12.56
N HIS A 156 -10.33 -8.47 13.64
CA HIS A 156 -10.16 -7.04 13.92
C HIS A 156 -8.69 -6.66 14.14
N VAL A 157 -7.97 -7.45 14.92
CA VAL A 157 -6.56 -7.23 15.21
C VAL A 157 -5.72 -7.34 13.94
N SER A 158 -5.91 -8.41 13.15
CA SER A 158 -5.13 -8.63 11.93
C SER A 158 -5.40 -7.56 10.87
N GLU A 159 -6.64 -7.10 10.72
CA GLU A 159 -6.97 -6.07 9.73
C GLU A 159 -6.45 -4.69 10.12
N LEU A 160 -6.55 -4.32 11.41
CA LEU A 160 -6.05 -3.04 11.90
C LEU A 160 -4.52 -3.00 11.94
N TRP A 161 -3.89 -4.04 12.50
CA TRP A 161 -2.43 -4.10 12.61
C TRP A 161 -1.76 -4.22 11.24
N GLY A 162 -2.28 -5.10 10.38
CA GLY A 162 -1.83 -5.21 9.00
C GLY A 162 -1.99 -3.90 8.23
N GLY A 163 -3.09 -3.16 8.46
CA GLY A 163 -3.33 -1.86 7.85
C GLY A 163 -2.36 -0.77 8.31
N ILE A 164 -2.05 -0.72 9.60
CA ILE A 164 -1.06 0.20 10.18
C ILE A 164 0.31 0.00 9.54
N ILE A 165 0.79 -1.25 9.50
CA ILE A 165 2.10 -1.57 8.94
C ILE A 165 2.09 -1.34 7.42
N TRP A 166 1.01 -1.70 6.73
CA TRP A 166 0.86 -1.44 5.30
C TRP A 166 0.99 0.05 4.97
N GLY A 167 0.27 0.92 5.69
CA GLY A 167 0.37 2.38 5.52
C GLY A 167 1.78 2.91 5.86
N PHE A 168 2.42 2.33 6.87
CA PHE A 168 3.80 2.67 7.25
C PHE A 168 4.80 2.34 6.14
N VAL A 169 4.69 1.17 5.52
CA VAL A 169 5.58 0.74 4.42
C VAL A 169 5.39 1.62 3.19
N ILE A 170 4.15 2.04 2.88
CA ILE A 170 3.89 3.01 1.80
C ILE A 170 4.66 4.31 2.05
N GLU A 171 4.55 4.90 3.24
CA GLU A 171 5.27 6.13 3.58
C GLU A 171 6.79 5.94 3.51
N MET A 172 7.31 4.83 4.05
CA MET A 172 8.74 4.55 4.04
C MET A 172 9.29 4.49 2.61
N ALA A 173 8.63 3.73 1.74
CA ALA A 173 9.00 3.61 0.33
C ALA A 173 8.84 4.95 -0.41
N TYR A 174 7.77 5.69 -0.16
CA TYR A 174 7.55 7.02 -0.72
C TYR A 174 8.66 8.01 -0.32
N VAL A 175 9.01 8.09 0.96
CA VAL A 175 10.08 8.97 1.49
C VAL A 175 11.42 8.60 0.84
N PHE A 176 11.74 7.31 0.77
CA PHE A 176 12.94 6.82 0.12
C PHE A 176 12.99 7.22 -1.36
N MET A 177 11.94 6.91 -2.12
CA MET A 177 11.85 7.21 -3.55
C MET A 177 11.89 8.71 -3.82
N ARG A 178 11.26 9.50 -2.94
CA ARG A 178 11.28 10.96 -3.03
C ARG A 178 12.69 11.49 -2.86
N TYR A 179 13.41 11.05 -1.84
CA TYR A 179 14.81 11.44 -1.65
C TYR A 179 15.68 10.97 -2.84
N TYR A 180 15.59 9.70 -3.21
CA TYR A 180 16.42 9.09 -4.25
C TYR A 180 16.24 9.74 -5.63
N MET A 181 15.00 10.01 -6.05
CA MET A 181 14.72 10.50 -7.40
C MET A 181 14.75 12.02 -7.52
N THR A 182 14.53 12.74 -6.42
CA THR A 182 14.27 14.20 -6.47
C THR A 182 15.26 15.02 -5.62
N GLY A 183 16.01 14.36 -4.73
CA GLY A 183 16.88 15.03 -3.75
C GLY A 183 16.12 15.77 -2.66
N ALA A 184 14.78 15.73 -2.67
CA ALA A 184 13.97 16.44 -1.69
C ALA A 184 13.94 15.66 -0.37
N VAL A 185 14.57 16.23 0.66
CA VAL A 185 14.41 15.81 2.06
C VAL A 185 12.98 16.02 2.55
N ASP A 186 12.59 15.22 3.54
CA ASP A 186 11.25 15.19 4.07
C ASP A 186 10.78 16.60 4.49
N ASN A 187 9.62 17.02 3.98
CA ASN A 187 9.04 18.33 4.24
C ASN A 187 8.70 18.53 5.73
N ARG A 188 8.63 17.44 6.53
CA ARG A 188 8.54 17.50 7.99
C ARG A 188 9.77 18.14 8.66
N GLN A 189 10.93 18.08 8.01
CA GLN A 189 12.21 18.57 8.55
C GLN A 189 12.61 19.94 7.98
N ALA A 190 11.83 20.52 7.05
CA ALA A 190 12.11 21.84 6.54
C ALA A 190 11.92 22.88 7.67
N PRO A 191 12.92 23.74 7.96
CA PRO A 191 12.76 24.78 8.96
C PRO A 191 11.54 25.62 8.61
N ARG A 192 10.59 25.78 9.54
CA ARG A 192 9.52 26.77 9.40
C ARG A 192 10.21 28.12 9.18
N ARG A 193 10.16 28.67 7.96
CA ARG A 193 10.54 30.06 7.74
C ARG A 193 9.67 30.88 8.70
N LYS A 194 10.32 31.51 9.69
CA LYS A 194 9.65 32.53 10.48
C LYS A 194 9.18 33.58 9.47
N ARG A 195 7.87 33.84 9.45
CA ARG A 195 7.37 35.01 8.74
C ARG A 195 7.90 36.20 9.53
N GLU A 196 8.75 36.99 8.89
CA GLU A 196 9.17 38.30 9.36
C GLU A 196 7.96 39.23 9.48
#